data_AF-A0A6H9Z1V8-F1
#
_entry.id   AF-A0A6H9Z1V8-F1
#
_cell.length_a   1.000
_cell.length_b   1.000
_cell.length_c   1.000
_cell.angle_alpha   90.00
_cell.angle_beta   90.00
_cell.angle_gamma   90.00
#
_symmetry.space_group_name_H-M   'P 1'
#
loop_
_entity.id
_entity.type
_entity.pdbx_description
1 polymer ?
#
loop_
_entity_poly.entity_id
_entity_poly.type
_entity_poly.pdbx_seq_one_letter_code
_entity_poly.pdbx_strand_id
1 'polypeptide(L)'
;MTASAPNPPPTVASQGDGMPAPWVLPEDGIVDPIAVEIAAAGTRRVALTATERLLAAARILAAGHHQTEMARRLGVSYDTARTLAALVRRFGLLPVPDLWALAYPPADAEASAA
;
A
#
# COMPACT_ATOMS: atom_id res chain seq x y z
N MET A 1 43.34 -31.97 11.75
CA MET A 1 43.18 -30.50 11.72
C MET A 1 42.29 -30.18 10.53
N THR A 2 41.00 -30.01 10.77
CA THR A 2 39.94 -29.98 9.76
C THR A 2 39.55 -28.52 9.51
N ALA A 3 39.87 -27.97 8.34
CA ALA A 3 39.49 -26.61 7.98
C ALA A 3 38.09 -26.61 7.35
N SER A 4 37.17 -25.84 7.94
CA SER A 4 35.82 -25.60 7.43
C SER A 4 35.86 -24.92 6.06
N ALA A 5 35.07 -25.45 5.13
CA ALA A 5 34.80 -24.79 3.85
C ALA A 5 34.02 -23.48 4.08
N PRO A 6 34.26 -22.42 3.28
CA PRO A 6 33.44 -21.21 3.34
C PRO A 6 32.04 -21.47 2.76
N ASN A 7 31.01 -21.04 3.48
CA ASN A 7 29.62 -21.02 2.99
C ASN A 7 29.52 -20.25 1.66
N PRO A 8 28.75 -20.73 0.68
CA PRO A 8 28.44 -19.94 -0.50
C PRO A 8 27.56 -18.73 -0.12
N PRO A 9 27.65 -17.59 -0.83
CA PRO A 9 26.73 -16.48 -0.62
C PRO A 9 25.29 -16.93 -0.91
N PRO A 10 24.26 -16.34 -0.26
CA PRO A 10 22.90 -16.58 -0.65
C PRO A 10 22.73 -16.14 -2.11
N THR A 11 22.36 -17.11 -2.97
CA THR A 11 21.93 -16.87 -4.35
C THR A 11 20.75 -15.89 -4.31
N VAL A 12 21.02 -14.61 -4.54
CA VAL A 12 19.99 -13.67 -4.95
C VAL A 12 19.47 -14.19 -6.27
N ALA A 13 18.26 -14.74 -6.24
CA ALA A 13 17.55 -15.12 -7.45
C ALA A 13 17.49 -13.89 -8.35
N SER A 14 18.15 -13.98 -9.51
CA SER A 14 17.98 -13.07 -10.63
C SER A 14 16.49 -12.89 -10.90
N GLN A 15 15.92 -11.75 -10.53
CA GLN A 15 14.66 -11.29 -11.10
C GLN A 15 14.98 -10.65 -12.44
N GLY A 16 14.45 -11.28 -13.48
CA GLY A 16 14.90 -11.17 -14.86
C GLY A 16 14.65 -9.85 -15.56
N ASP A 17 15.20 -9.84 -16.76
CA ASP A 17 15.00 -8.93 -17.89
C ASP A 17 13.69 -8.12 -17.90
N GLY A 18 13.86 -6.80 -17.93
CA GLY A 18 13.40 -6.02 -19.08
C GLY A 18 11.88 -5.81 -19.27
N MET A 19 11.04 -6.05 -18.28
CA MET A 19 9.64 -5.59 -18.30
C MET A 19 9.37 -4.75 -17.05
N PRO A 20 8.76 -3.55 -17.14
CA PRO A 20 8.38 -2.80 -15.97
C PRO A 20 7.32 -3.62 -15.23
N ALA A 21 7.74 -4.28 -14.15
CA ALA A 21 6.83 -4.98 -13.27
C ALA A 21 5.68 -4.03 -12.95
N PRO A 22 4.40 -4.45 -13.08
CA PRO A 22 3.31 -3.62 -12.61
C PRO A 22 3.60 -3.30 -11.14
N TRP A 23 3.43 -2.04 -10.73
CA TRP A 23 3.68 -1.53 -9.38
C TRP A 23 2.66 -2.10 -8.36
N VAL A 24 2.44 -3.41 -8.42
CA VAL A 24 1.55 -4.25 -7.63
C VAL A 24 2.46 -5.23 -6.91
N LEU A 25 2.59 -5.08 -5.59
CA LEU A 25 3.22 -6.09 -4.76
C LEU A 25 2.22 -7.23 -4.50
N PRO A 26 2.68 -8.48 -4.36
CA PRO A 26 1.85 -9.53 -3.79
C PRO A 26 1.43 -9.15 -2.36
N GLU A 27 0.26 -9.62 -1.92
CA GLU A 27 -0.16 -9.44 -0.52
C GLU A 27 0.85 -10.13 0.39
N ASP A 28 1.45 -9.38 1.31
CA ASP A 28 2.40 -9.85 2.32
C ASP A 28 1.76 -9.98 3.72
N GLY A 29 0.47 -9.63 3.83
CA GLY A 29 -0.28 -9.63 5.08
C GLY A 29 -0.04 -8.40 5.96
N ILE A 30 0.74 -7.43 5.49
CA ILE A 30 1.05 -6.19 6.19
C ILE A 30 0.55 -5.02 5.34
N VAL A 31 0.01 -3.99 5.97
CA VAL A 31 -0.34 -2.74 5.30
C VAL A 31 0.69 -1.70 5.72
N ASP A 32 1.42 -1.11 4.78
CA ASP A 32 2.28 0.05 5.02
C ASP A 32 1.44 1.35 4.98
N PRO A 33 1.14 1.98 6.13
CA PRO A 33 0.33 3.20 6.16
C PRO A 33 1.02 4.38 5.47
N ILE A 34 2.36 4.42 5.45
CA ILE A 34 3.15 5.46 4.81
C ILE A 34 3.07 5.33 3.29
N ALA A 35 3.16 4.11 2.75
CA ALA A 35 2.98 3.87 1.32
C ALA A 35 1.58 4.30 0.87
N VAL A 36 0.54 3.96 1.64
CA VAL A 36 -0.83 4.40 1.37
C VAL A 36 -0.96 5.92 1.34
N GLU A 37 -0.36 6.61 2.31
CA GLU A 37 -0.42 8.08 2.38
C GLU A 37 0.35 8.75 1.23
N ILE A 38 1.56 8.30 0.95
CA ILE A 38 2.39 8.81 -0.16
C ILE A 38 1.64 8.65 -1.49
N ALA A 39 1.04 7.48 -1.72
CA ALA A 39 0.24 7.21 -2.91
C ALA A 39 -1.02 8.08 -2.97
N ALA A 40 -1.73 8.23 -1.85
CA ALA A 40 -2.94 9.03 -1.78
C ALA A 40 -2.69 10.53 -1.99
N ALA A 41 -1.55 11.04 -1.51
CA ALA A 41 -1.08 12.40 -1.77
C ALA A 41 -0.64 12.59 -3.22
N GLY A 42 -0.22 11.52 -3.90
CA GLY A 42 0.32 11.58 -5.26
C GLY A 42 1.74 12.17 -5.32
N THR A 43 2.45 12.22 -4.18
CA THR A 43 3.79 12.83 -4.05
C THR A 43 4.83 12.06 -4.87
N ARG A 44 4.77 10.73 -4.85
CA ARG A 44 5.61 9.84 -5.66
C ARG A 44 4.91 8.51 -5.87
N ARG A 45 5.37 7.75 -6.88
CA ARG A 45 4.95 6.37 -7.07
C ARG A 45 5.60 5.47 -6.03
N VAL A 46 4.78 4.63 -5.40
CA VAL A 46 5.19 3.58 -4.47
C VAL A 46 4.56 2.28 -4.95
N ALA A 47 5.27 1.18 -4.76
CA ALA A 47 4.71 -0.13 -4.99
C ALA A 47 3.69 -0.39 -3.89
N LEU A 48 2.48 -0.82 -4.28
CA LEU A 48 1.38 -1.09 -3.35
C LEU A 48 0.87 -2.50 -3.56
N THR A 49 0.49 -3.17 -2.47
CA THR A 49 -0.38 -4.35 -2.52
C THR A 49 -1.77 -3.96 -3.03
N ALA A 50 -2.63 -4.94 -3.34
CA ALA A 50 -4.01 -4.66 -3.74
C ALA A 50 -4.81 -4.06 -2.56
N THR A 51 -4.55 -4.52 -1.34
CA THR A 51 -5.16 -3.97 -0.12
C THR A 51 -4.73 -2.52 0.10
N GLU A 52 -3.43 -2.21 0.03
CA GLU A 52 -2.91 -0.84 0.17
C GLU A 52 -3.46 0.09 -0.90
N ARG A 53 -3.57 -0.40 -2.15
CA ARG A 53 -4.17 0.37 -3.24
C ARG A 53 -5.63 0.70 -2.99
N LEU A 54 -6.39 -0.22 -2.41
CA LEU A 54 -7.79 0.01 -2.06
C LEU A 54 -7.90 1.05 -0.93
N LEU A 55 -7.03 0.99 0.07
CA LEU A 55 -6.96 1.99 1.15
C LEU A 55 -6.53 3.37 0.64
N ALA A 56 -5.56 3.43 -0.28
CA ALA A 56 -5.15 4.68 -0.92
C ALA A 56 -6.29 5.28 -1.76
N ALA A 57 -7.01 4.45 -2.52
CA ALA A 57 -8.20 4.88 -3.25
C ALA A 57 -9.30 5.42 -2.30
N ALA A 58 -9.51 4.77 -1.15
CA ALA A 58 -10.45 5.23 -0.14
C ALA A 58 -10.02 6.60 0.42
N ARG A 59 -8.74 6.81 0.73
CA ARG A 59 -8.22 8.11 1.19
C ARG A 59 -8.40 9.22 0.15
N ILE A 60 -8.10 8.94 -1.11
CA ILE A 60 -8.28 9.90 -2.21
C ILE A 60 -9.75 10.34 -2.30
N LEU A 61 -10.70 9.40 -2.19
CA LEU A 61 -12.13 9.71 -2.21
C LEU A 61 -12.58 10.47 -0.96
N ALA A 62 -12.07 10.11 0.22
CA ALA A 62 -12.37 10.81 1.47
C ALA A 62 -11.91 12.27 1.46
N ALA A 63 -10.80 12.56 0.77
CA ALA A 63 -10.31 13.91 0.52
C ALA A 63 -11.12 14.69 -0.54
N GLY A 64 -12.18 14.09 -1.10
CA GLY A 64 -13.07 14.72 -2.08
C GLY A 64 -12.60 14.64 -3.53
N HIS A 65 -11.50 13.94 -3.81
CA HIS A 65 -11.00 13.79 -5.17
C HIS A 65 -11.79 12.75 -5.98
N HIS A 66 -11.75 12.87 -7.30
CA HIS A 66 -12.50 12.01 -8.23
C HIS A 66 -11.61 10.96 -8.91
N GLN A 67 -12.21 10.04 -9.65
CA GLN A 67 -11.55 8.88 -10.26
C GLN A 67 -10.40 9.28 -11.21
N THR A 68 -10.51 10.41 -11.90
CA THR A 68 -9.43 10.94 -12.77
C THR A 68 -8.18 11.29 -11.97
N GLU A 69 -8.37 11.91 -10.81
CA GLU A 69 -7.26 12.26 -9.94
C GLU A 69 -6.70 11.03 -9.22
N MET A 70 -7.57 10.09 -8.84
CA MET A 70 -7.16 8.78 -8.33
C MET A 70 -6.28 8.01 -9.33
N ALA A 71 -6.68 7.95 -10.60
CA ALA A 71 -5.91 7.29 -11.65
C ALA A 71 -4.51 7.90 -11.78
N ARG A 72 -4.42 9.23 -11.76
CA ARG A 72 -3.16 9.98 -11.84
C ARG A 72 -2.24 9.65 -10.66
N ARG A 73 -2.76 9.71 -9.44
CA ARG A 73 -1.99 9.52 -8.20
C ARG A 73 -1.52 8.08 -8.01
N LEU A 74 -2.39 7.12 -8.29
CA LEU A 74 -2.07 5.69 -8.19
C LEU A 74 -1.32 5.14 -9.42
N GLY A 75 -1.20 5.93 -10.50
CA GLY A 75 -0.55 5.49 -11.73
C GLY A 75 -1.29 4.36 -12.44
N VAL A 76 -2.63 4.32 -12.35
CA VAL A 76 -3.49 3.29 -12.94
C VAL A 76 -4.37 3.87 -14.05
N SER A 77 -4.98 3.00 -14.87
CA SER A 77 -5.96 3.45 -15.86
C SER A 77 -7.23 3.99 -15.18
N TYR A 78 -7.97 4.82 -15.91
CA TYR A 78 -9.26 5.35 -15.44
C TYR A 78 -10.26 4.23 -15.11
N ASP A 79 -10.32 3.16 -15.91
CA ASP A 79 -11.16 2.00 -15.63
C ASP A 79 -10.78 1.29 -14.33
N THR A 80 -9.48 1.13 -14.06
CA THR A 80 -9.01 0.59 -12.78
C THR A 80 -9.40 1.50 -11.62
N ALA A 81 -9.25 2.82 -11.75
CA ALA A 81 -9.68 3.78 -10.73
C ALA A 81 -11.20 3.75 -10.50
N ARG A 82 -12.00 3.58 -11.56
CA ARG A 82 -13.46 3.41 -11.46
C ARG A 82 -13.83 2.15 -10.70
N THR A 83 -13.17 1.03 -11.00
CA THR A 83 -13.37 -0.23 -10.27
C THR A 83 -12.99 -0.10 -8.81
N LEU A 84 -11.84 0.52 -8.49
CA LEU A 84 -11.43 0.78 -7.12
C LEU A 84 -12.45 1.65 -6.38
N ALA A 85 -12.94 2.71 -6.99
CA ALA A 85 -13.97 3.57 -6.39
C ALA A 85 -15.28 2.80 -6.12
N ALA A 86 -15.67 1.89 -7.00
CA ALA A 86 -16.83 1.02 -6.78
C ALA A 86 -16.59 0.03 -5.62
N LEU A 87 -15.40 -0.54 -5.52
CA LEU A 87 -15.02 -1.43 -4.42
C LEU A 87 -15.01 -0.68 -3.08
N VAL A 88 -14.42 0.52 -3.01
CA VAL A 88 -14.44 1.37 -1.80
C VAL A 88 -15.86 1.60 -1.30
N ARG A 89 -16.77 1.96 -2.21
CA ARG A 89 -18.20 2.17 -1.87
C ARG A 89 -18.88 0.88 -1.43
N ARG A 90 -18.61 -0.24 -2.12
CA ARG A 90 -19.18 -1.56 -1.79
C ARG A 90 -18.76 -2.05 -0.41
N PHE A 91 -17.50 -1.84 -0.03
CA PHE A 91 -16.96 -2.29 1.25
C PHE A 91 -17.15 -1.28 2.39
N GLY A 92 -17.75 -0.12 2.13
CA GLY A 92 -18.00 0.87 3.17
C GLY A 92 -16.72 1.40 3.82
N LEU A 93 -15.61 1.51 3.07
CA LEU A 93 -14.31 1.96 3.58
C LEU A 93 -14.25 3.47 3.90
N LEU A 94 -15.41 4.12 4.00
CA LEU A 94 -15.55 5.53 4.37
C LEU A 94 -16.40 5.62 5.64
N PRO A 95 -15.98 6.38 6.67
CA PRO A 95 -14.73 7.13 6.75
C PRO A 95 -13.51 6.20 6.77
N VAL A 96 -12.41 6.62 6.12
CA VAL A 96 -11.19 5.81 6.11
C VAL A 96 -10.64 5.79 7.54
N PRO A 97 -10.41 4.62 8.14
CA PRO A 97 -9.81 4.56 9.46
C PRO A 97 -8.46 5.29 9.45
N ASP A 98 -8.16 5.97 10.56
CA ASP A 98 -6.84 6.53 10.75
C ASP A 98 -5.84 5.39 10.93
N LEU A 99 -5.22 4.97 9.82
CA LEU A 99 -4.25 3.88 9.79
C LEU A 99 -3.04 4.18 10.69
N TRP A 100 -2.74 5.45 10.95
CA TRP A 100 -1.68 5.83 11.87
C TRP A 100 -2.08 5.53 13.31
N ALA A 101 -3.31 5.87 13.70
CA ALA A 101 -3.85 5.54 15.03
C ALA A 101 -3.98 4.02 15.26
N LEU A 102 -4.18 3.22 14.22
CA LEU A 102 -4.22 1.76 14.30
C LEU A 102 -2.83 1.11 14.39
N ALA A 103 -1.85 1.63 13.64
CA ALA A 103 -0.49 1.10 13.63
C ALA A 103 0.37 1.63 14.81
N TYR A 104 0.06 2.84 15.27
CA TYR A 104 0.74 3.56 16.33
C TYR A 104 -0.31 4.25 17.22
N PRO A 105 -0.98 3.51 18.12
CA PRO A 105 -1.88 4.12 19.07
C PRO A 105 -1.10 5.17 19.89
N PRO A 106 -1.68 6.34 20.15
CA PRO A 106 -1.00 7.34 20.94
C PRO A 106 -0.79 6.77 22.35
N ALA A 107 0.35 7.07 22.98
CA ALA A 107 0.82 6.39 24.20
C ALA A 107 -0.14 6.50 25.39
N ASP A 108 -1.10 7.43 25.33
CA ASP A 108 -2.15 7.71 26.29
C ASP A 108 -3.47 6.94 26.03
N ALA A 109 -3.62 6.24 24.90
CA ALA A 109 -4.82 5.48 24.58
C ALA A 109 -5.05 4.25 25.50
N GLU A 110 -3.99 3.71 26.12
CA GLU A 110 -4.13 2.57 27.06
C GLU A 110 -4.57 3.00 28.47
N ALA A 111 -4.55 4.30 28.79
CA ALA A 111 -4.81 4.77 30.15
C ALA A 111 -6.31 4.87 30.51
N SER A 112 -7.23 4.66 29.56
CA SER A 112 -8.68 4.91 29.78
C SER A 112 -9.53 3.63 29.87
N ALA A 113 -8.93 2.45 29.95
CA ALA A 113 -9.62 1.16 30.06
C ALA A 113 -9.47 0.46 31.42
N ALA A 114 -9.11 1.20 32.48
CA ALA A 114 -8.97 0.69 33.85
C ALA A 114 -10.03 1.26 34.80
#